data_AF-A0A7C3UL16-F1
#
_entry.id   AF-A0A7C3UL16-F1
#
_cell.length_a   1.000
_cell.length_b   1.000
_cell.length_c   1.000
_cell.angle_alpha   90.00
_cell.angle_beta   90.00
_cell.angle_gamma   90.00
#
_symmetry.space_group_name_H-M   'P 1'
#
loop_
_entity.id
_entity.type
_entity.pdbx_description
1 polymer ?
#
loop_
_entity_poly.entity_id
_entity_poly.type
_entity_poly.pdbx_seq_one_letter_code
_entity_poly.pdbx_strand_id
1 'polypeptide(L)'
;MINGLENCELIIDKILEYQKNLVESYLRIIIEYQERLIEILTNFANYKKLEENSAVFRARIQKGGRIAIPEIEREAMNLKEGDIVRVIIIKD
;
A
#
# COMPACT_ATOMS: atom_id res chain seq x y z
N MET A 1 50.52 32.45 7.59
CA MET A 1 49.61 32.39 6.43
C MET A 1 48.86 31.06 6.30
N ILE A 2 49.33 29.96 6.90
CA ILE A 2 48.72 28.61 6.76
C ILE A 2 47.36 28.47 7.49
N ASN A 3 47.20 29.06 8.68
CA ASN A 3 45.97 28.96 9.49
C ASN A 3 44.70 29.59 8.87
N GLY A 4 44.85 30.46 7.86
CA GLY A 4 43.70 31.08 7.19
C GLY A 4 43.03 30.17 6.15
N LEU A 5 43.81 29.29 5.52
CA LEU A 5 43.34 28.37 4.48
C LEU A 5 42.61 27.16 5.06
N GLU A 6 43.16 26.53 6.11
CA GLU A 6 42.48 25.43 6.83
C GLU A 6 41.12 25.85 7.42
N ASN A 7 41.00 27.11 7.85
CA ASN A 7 39.74 27.62 8.39
C ASN A 7 38.69 27.83 7.28
N CYS A 8 39.11 28.16 6.07
CA CYS A 8 38.22 28.26 4.91
C CYS A 8 37.72 26.89 4.45
N GLU A 9 38.58 25.87 4.42
CA GLU A 9 38.18 24.50 4.06
C GLU A 9 37.13 23.94 5.04
N LEU A 10 37.35 24.12 6.36
CA LEU A 10 36.38 23.70 7.37
C LEU A 10 35.02 24.40 7.23
N ILE A 11 35.00 25.67 6.81
CA ILE A 11 33.76 26.42 6.57
C ILE A 11 33.04 25.88 5.32
N ILE A 12 33.79 25.57 4.25
CA ILE A 12 33.24 24.99 3.02
C ILE A 12 32.60 23.63 3.32
N ASP A 13 33.29 22.76 4.07
CA ASP A 13 32.78 21.43 4.44
C ASP A 13 31.48 21.52 5.23
N LYS A 14 31.39 22.44 6.20
CA LYS A 14 30.16 22.68 6.97
C LYS A 14 29.02 23.20 6.11
N ILE A 15 29.30 24.05 5.13
CA ILE A 15 28.30 24.56 4.20
C ILE A 15 27.80 23.43 3.30
N LEU A 16 28.70 22.60 2.78
CA LEU A 16 28.36 21.45 1.94
C LEU A 16 27.54 20.41 2.72
N GLU A 17 27.93 20.12 3.96
CA GLU A 17 27.19 19.23 4.85
C GLU A 17 25.79 19.78 5.15
N TYR A 18 25.69 21.08 5.45
CA TYR A 18 24.39 21.73 5.66
C TYR A 18 23.51 21.65 4.40
N GLN A 19 24.06 21.94 3.23
CA GLN A 19 23.32 21.84 1.95
C GLN A 19 22.87 20.41 1.67
N LYS A 20 23.73 19.41 1.91
CA LYS A 20 23.39 18.00 1.76
C LYS A 20 22.24 17.60 2.68
N ASN A 21 22.35 17.92 3.97
CA ASN A 21 21.34 17.59 4.97
C ASN A 21 20.00 18.28 4.65
N LEU A 22 20.05 19.51 4.15
CA LEU A 22 18.87 20.23 3.70
C LEU A 22 18.17 19.48 2.56
N VAL A 23 18.90 19.10 1.51
CA VAL A 23 18.36 18.37 0.36
C VAL A 23 17.81 17.00 0.78
N GLU A 24 18.54 16.26 1.62
CA GLU A 24 18.07 14.96 2.14
C GLU A 24 16.77 15.11 2.93
N SER A 25 16.64 16.15 3.76
CA SER A 25 15.41 16.41 4.52
C SER A 25 14.21 16.69 3.60
N TYR A 26 14.40 17.47 2.54
CA TYR A 26 13.34 17.74 1.56
C TYR A 26 12.93 16.48 0.79
N LEU A 27 13.90 15.69 0.33
CA LEU A 27 13.63 14.45 -0.39
C LEU A 27 12.87 13.46 0.49
N ARG A 28 13.25 13.34 1.76
CA ARG A 28 12.55 12.45 2.71
C ARG A 28 11.07 12.82 2.83
N ILE A 29 10.75 14.10 3.01
CA ILE A 29 9.37 14.56 3.13
C ILE A 29 8.55 14.22 1.87
N ILE A 30 9.13 14.40 0.69
CA ILE A 30 8.47 14.10 -0.58
C ILE A 30 8.24 12.59 -0.72
N ILE A 31 9.24 11.77 -0.40
CA ILE A 31 9.13 10.31 -0.46
C ILE A 31 8.04 9.82 0.50
N GLU A 32 8.06 10.26 1.75
CA GLU A 32 7.06 9.87 2.76
C GLU A 32 5.63 10.25 2.32
N TYR A 33 5.47 11.43 1.71
CA TYR A 33 4.19 11.84 1.14
C TYR A 33 3.75 10.94 -0.01
N GLN A 34 4.66 10.60 -0.93
CA GLN A 34 4.38 9.73 -2.07
C GLN A 34 4.04 8.30 -1.63
N GLU A 35 4.78 7.74 -0.68
CA GLU A 35 4.52 6.40 -0.13
C GLU A 35 3.12 6.32 0.47
N ARG A 36 2.74 7.32 1.28
CA ARG A 36 1.39 7.39 1.87
C ARG A 36 0.30 7.52 0.80
N LEU A 37 0.53 8.31 -0.24
CA LEU A 37 -0.42 8.41 -1.35
C LEU A 37 -0.55 7.09 -2.11
N ILE A 38 0.56 6.41 -2.39
CA ILE A 38 0.54 5.10 -3.06
C ILE A 38 -0.23 4.08 -2.22
N GLU A 39 -0.06 4.07 -0.90
CA GLU A 39 -0.81 3.20 -0.01
C GLU A 39 -2.33 3.45 -0.12
N ILE A 40 -2.76 4.71 -0.02
CA ILE A 40 -4.18 5.09 -0.14
C ILE A 40 -4.75 4.69 -1.51
N LEU A 41 -4.02 5.00 -2.59
CA LEU A 41 -4.46 4.67 -3.95
C LEU A 41 -4.50 3.16 -4.19
N THR A 42 -3.53 2.41 -3.65
CA THR A 42 -3.49 0.94 -3.73
C THR A 42 -4.65 0.33 -2.99
N ASN A 43 -4.93 0.81 -1.77
CA ASN A 43 -6.09 0.36 -0.99
C ASN A 43 -7.39 0.66 -1.73
N PHE A 44 -7.57 1.88 -2.23
CA PHE A 44 -8.76 2.25 -3.01
C PHE A 44 -8.93 1.40 -4.27
N ALA A 45 -7.84 1.19 -5.03
CA ALA A 45 -7.86 0.35 -6.21
C ALA A 45 -8.21 -1.11 -5.86
N ASN A 46 -7.72 -1.63 -4.73
CA ASN A 46 -8.07 -2.96 -4.26
C ASN A 46 -9.55 -3.06 -3.87
N TYR A 47 -10.10 -2.06 -3.17
CA TYR A 47 -11.54 -2.01 -2.84
C TYR A 47 -12.42 -1.90 -4.08
N LYS A 48 -12.07 -1.04 -5.04
CA LYS A 48 -12.82 -0.91 -6.30
C LYS A 48 -12.75 -2.17 -7.16
N LYS A 49 -11.59 -2.83 -7.19
CA LYS A 49 -11.42 -4.11 -7.90
C LYS A 49 -12.22 -5.26 -7.26
N LEU A 50 -12.37 -5.22 -5.93
CA LEU A 50 -13.32 -6.08 -5.23
C LEU A 50 -14.75 -5.76 -5.72
N GLU A 51 -15.17 -4.51 -5.71
CA GLU A 51 -16.55 -4.13 -6.08
C GLU A 51 -16.98 -4.59 -7.49
N GLU A 52 -16.10 -4.48 -8.50
CA GLU A 52 -16.45 -4.83 -9.89
C GLU A 52 -16.51 -6.35 -10.16
N ASN A 53 -15.86 -7.19 -9.34
CA ASN A 53 -15.76 -8.65 -9.58
C ASN A 53 -15.90 -9.48 -8.31
N SER A 54 -16.63 -9.00 -7.31
CA SER A 54 -16.89 -9.76 -6.07
C SER A 54 -18.36 -9.80 -5.73
N ALA A 55 -18.75 -10.88 -5.07
CA ALA A 55 -20.03 -11.00 -4.41
C ALA A 55 -19.80 -10.98 -2.89
N VAL A 56 -20.64 -10.25 -2.16
CA VAL A 56 -20.63 -10.20 -0.71
C VAL A 56 -21.93 -10.80 -0.19
N PHE A 57 -21.82 -11.88 0.58
CA PHE A 57 -22.96 -12.54 1.20
C PHE A 57 -22.61 -12.99 2.61
N ARG A 58 -23.64 -13.19 3.44
CA ARG A 58 -23.51 -13.74 4.80
C ARG A 58 -23.93 -15.20 4.80
N ALA A 59 -23.06 -16.07 5.31
CA ALA A 59 -23.33 -17.50 5.44
C ALA A 59 -22.77 -18.06 6.75
N ARG A 60 -23.42 -19.11 7.27
CA ARG A 60 -22.95 -19.83 8.46
C ARG A 60 -21.88 -20.84 8.06
N ILE A 61 -20.82 -20.93 8.87
CA ILE A 61 -19.81 -21.99 8.75
C ILE A 61 -20.47 -23.33 9.10
N GLN A 62 -20.46 -24.26 8.16
CA GLN A 62 -21.01 -25.61 8.32
C GLN A 62 -19.98 -26.56 8.96
N LYS A 63 -20.42 -27.79 9.29
CA LYS A 63 -19.52 -28.84 9.79
C LYS A 63 -18.35 -29.06 8.84
N GLY A 64 -17.13 -29.04 9.38
CA GLY A 64 -15.89 -29.19 8.61
C GLY A 64 -15.41 -27.91 7.93
N GLY A 65 -15.93 -26.73 8.30
CA GLY A 65 -15.44 -25.45 7.78
C GLY A 65 -15.99 -25.07 6.41
N ARG A 66 -17.01 -25.77 5.92
CA ARG A 66 -17.61 -25.49 4.60
C ARG A 66 -18.48 -24.24 4.65
N ILE A 67 -18.40 -23.44 3.60
CA ILE A 67 -19.28 -22.30 3.33
C ILE A 67 -19.85 -22.54 1.92
N ALA A 68 -21.16 -22.44 1.77
CA ALA A 68 -21.82 -22.54 0.47
C ALA A 68 -22.04 -21.13 -0.09
N ILE A 69 -21.67 -20.92 -1.34
CA ILE A 69 -22.01 -19.71 -2.09
C ILE A 69 -23.51 -19.83 -2.46
N PRO A 70 -24.36 -18.84 -2.15
CA PRO A 70 -25.77 -18.93 -2.49
C PRO A 70 -25.99 -18.84 -4.01
N GLU A 71 -27.14 -19.34 -4.45
CA GLU A 71 -27.42 -19.52 -5.88
C GLU A 71 -27.41 -18.21 -6.65
N ILE A 72 -27.98 -17.15 -6.07
CA ILE A 72 -28.08 -15.82 -6.68
C ILE A 72 -26.69 -15.28 -7.03
N GLU A 73 -25.76 -15.35 -6.08
CA GLU A 73 -24.38 -14.87 -6.26
C GLU A 73 -23.62 -15.76 -7.24
N ARG A 74 -23.85 -17.08 -7.20
CA ARG A 74 -23.24 -18.03 -8.14
C ARG A 74 -23.66 -17.74 -9.58
N GLU A 75 -24.93 -17.44 -9.82
CA GLU A 75 -25.45 -17.06 -11.13
C GLU A 75 -24.96 -15.69 -11.57
N ALA A 76 -25.04 -14.68 -10.68
CA ALA A 76 -24.60 -13.31 -10.96
C ALA A 76 -23.11 -13.25 -11.33
N MET A 77 -22.28 -14.09 -10.71
CA MET A 77 -20.86 -14.21 -11.02
C MET A 77 -20.54 -15.27 -12.09
N ASN A 78 -21.56 -15.93 -12.66
CA ASN A 78 -21.42 -17.01 -13.66
C ASN A 78 -20.41 -18.09 -13.24
N LEU A 79 -20.41 -18.45 -11.95
CA LEU A 79 -19.50 -19.45 -11.38
C LEU A 79 -19.95 -20.87 -11.79
N LYS A 80 -18.99 -21.65 -12.27
CA LYS A 80 -19.19 -23.02 -12.75
C LYS A 80 -18.33 -24.01 -11.98
N GLU A 81 -18.68 -25.28 -12.11
CA GLU A 81 -17.87 -26.36 -11.54
C GLU A 81 -16.45 -26.34 -12.16
N GLY A 82 -15.43 -26.40 -11.31
CA GLY A 82 -14.03 -26.29 -11.71
C GLY A 82 -13.45 -24.87 -11.65
N ASP A 83 -14.27 -23.84 -11.48
CA ASP A 83 -13.78 -22.47 -11.34
C ASP A 83 -13.02 -22.26 -10.01
N ILE A 84 -11.93 -21.51 -10.07
CA ILE A 84 -11.14 -21.13 -8.90
C ILE A 84 -11.57 -19.75 -8.43
N VAL A 85 -12.01 -19.66 -7.18
CA VAL A 85 -12.40 -18.40 -6.55
C VAL A 85 -11.41 -17.98 -5.47
N ARG A 86 -11.25 -16.68 -5.27
CA ARG A 86 -10.55 -16.10 -4.12
C ARG A 86 -11.60 -15.63 -3.11
N VAL A 87 -11.43 -16.00 -1.85
CA VAL A 87 -12.40 -15.69 -0.79
C VAL A 87 -11.75 -14.80 0.28
N ILE A 88 -12.48 -13.78 0.72
CA ILE A 88 -12.16 -12.97 1.91
C ILE A 88 -13.20 -13.27 2.97
N ILE A 89 -12.76 -13.63 4.18
CA ILE A 89 -13.64 -13.95 5.31
C ILE A 89 -13.51 -12.84 6.35
N ILE A 90 -14.64 -12.25 6.72
CA ILE A 90 -14.75 -11.28 7.80
C ILE A 90 -15.61 -11.91 8.90
N LYS A 91 -15.10 -11.93 10.14
CA LYS A 91 -15.83 -12.44 11.30
C LYS A 91 -16.52 -11.26 11.98
N ASP A 92 -17.85 -11.26 11.94
CA ASP A 92 -18.70 -10.37 12.75
C ASP A 92 -18.59 -10.73 14.26
#